data_AF-A0A3B3Z8T0-F1
#
_entry.id   AF-A0A3B3Z8T0-F1
#
_cell.length_a   1.000
_cell.length_b   1.000
_cell.length_c   1.000
_cell.angle_alpha   90.00
_cell.angle_beta   90.00
_cell.angle_gamma   90.00
#
_symmetry.space_group_name_H-M   'P 1'
#
loop_
_entity.id
_entity.type
_entity.pdbx_description
1 polymer ?
#
loop_
_entity_poly.entity_id
_entity_poly.type
_entity_poly.pdbx_seq_one_letter_code
_entity_poly.pdbx_strand_id
1 'polypeptide(L)'
;TGTYTKLFTSHVHIFLADNMDRHHYETFEKFGNETFLLHLDNGRAFGRHSIDEPSILTPLKQCCRIRRSTLLRLRLLSGVRLSDVLRESLSRDALSAVAPLLSEAHLSALDRRLDTVLKAVDQCLDKRTDAVYDDVEDTGQSRDGKTV
;
A
#
# COMPACT_ATOMS: atom_id res chain seq x y z
N THR A 1 -17.93 4.70 5.89
CA THR A 1 -17.01 5.04 4.78
C THR A 1 -15.56 4.66 5.05
N GLY A 2 -15.04 4.82 6.27
CA GLY A 2 -13.63 4.55 6.58
C GLY A 2 -13.17 3.08 6.44
N THR A 3 -14.04 2.09 6.59
CA THR A 3 -13.66 0.65 6.49
C THR A 3 -13.31 0.24 5.06
N TYR A 4 -14.08 0.69 4.06
CA TYR A 4 -13.85 0.34 2.66
C TYR A 4 -12.52 0.91 2.13
N THR A 5 -12.12 2.11 2.54
CA THR A 5 -10.84 2.69 2.13
C THR A 5 -9.64 1.98 2.77
N LYS A 6 -9.81 1.33 3.94
CA LYS A 6 -8.82 0.42 4.53
C LYS A 6 -8.64 -0.81 3.65
N LEU A 7 -9.76 -1.42 3.21
CA LEU A 7 -9.74 -2.57 2.30
C LEU A 7 -8.99 -2.26 1.01
N PHE A 8 -9.22 -1.11 0.37
CA PHE A 8 -8.53 -0.77 -0.88
C PHE A 8 -7.02 -0.60 -0.69
N THR A 9 -6.60 0.02 0.42
CA THR A 9 -5.18 0.14 0.78
C THR A 9 -4.55 -1.23 1.03
N SER A 10 -5.28 -2.16 1.66
CA SER A 10 -4.82 -3.54 1.82
C SER A 10 -4.63 -4.26 0.48
N HIS A 11 -5.54 -4.08 -0.49
CA HIS A 11 -5.40 -4.72 -1.82
C HIS A 11 -4.19 -4.22 -2.61
N VAL A 12 -3.77 -2.96 -2.40
CA VAL A 12 -2.50 -2.45 -2.94
C VAL A 12 -1.32 -3.23 -2.35
N HIS A 13 -1.28 -3.39 -1.02
CA HIS A 13 -0.23 -4.18 -0.37
C HIS A 13 -0.20 -5.64 -0.87
N ILE A 14 -1.38 -6.26 -0.95
CA ILE A 14 -1.56 -7.64 -1.41
C ILE A 14 -1.08 -7.82 -2.86
N PHE A 15 -1.38 -6.85 -3.75
CA PHE A 15 -0.94 -6.90 -5.14
C PHE A 15 0.58 -6.75 -5.27
N LEU A 16 1.19 -5.81 -4.53
CA LEU A 16 2.65 -5.64 -4.52
C LEU A 16 3.35 -6.95 -4.11
N ALA A 17 2.82 -7.62 -3.10
CA ALA A 17 3.34 -8.88 -2.58
C ALA A 17 2.95 -10.13 -3.41
N ASP A 18 2.04 -10.02 -4.39
CA ASP A 18 1.42 -11.15 -5.10
C ASP A 18 0.82 -12.22 -4.17
N ASN A 19 0.11 -11.78 -3.11
CA ASN A 19 -0.51 -12.69 -2.14
C ASN A 19 -1.99 -12.95 -2.45
N MET A 20 -2.31 -13.96 -3.26
CA MET A 20 -3.71 -14.26 -3.60
C MET A 20 -4.54 -14.86 -2.44
N ASP A 21 -3.93 -15.25 -1.32
CA ASP A 21 -4.61 -16.01 -0.27
C ASP A 21 -5.34 -15.16 0.78
N ARG A 22 -5.75 -13.95 0.39
CA ARG A 22 -6.41 -13.04 1.32
C ARG A 22 -7.92 -13.25 1.33
N HIS A 23 -8.36 -14.22 2.14
CA HIS A 23 -9.79 -14.52 2.30
C HIS A 23 -10.40 -14.00 3.61
N HIS A 24 -9.58 -13.61 4.60
CA HIS A 24 -10.04 -12.99 5.86
C HIS A 24 -9.25 -11.73 6.22
N TYR A 25 -9.89 -10.87 7.00
CA TYR A 25 -9.27 -9.71 7.62
C TYR A 25 -9.54 -9.74 9.11
N GLU A 26 -8.51 -9.43 9.88
CA GLU A 26 -8.61 -9.31 11.33
C GLU A 26 -8.52 -7.84 11.75
N THR A 27 -9.13 -7.54 12.88
CA THR A 27 -9.17 -6.22 13.49
C THR A 27 -9.09 -6.35 15.00
N PHE A 28 -8.60 -5.32 15.68
CA PHE A 28 -8.68 -5.26 17.12
C PHE A 28 -10.11 -4.94 17.58
N GLU A 29 -10.75 -5.89 18.29
CA GLU A 29 -12.11 -5.77 18.83
C GLU A 29 -12.26 -4.53 19.73
N LYS A 30 -11.23 -4.21 20.52
CA LYS A 30 -11.21 -3.08 21.44
C LYS A 30 -11.57 -1.73 20.80
N PHE A 31 -11.31 -1.56 19.49
CA PHE A 31 -11.57 -0.31 18.77
C PHE A 31 -12.86 -0.35 17.94
N GLY A 32 -13.64 -1.44 18.01
CA GLY A 32 -14.88 -1.59 17.26
C GLY A 32 -14.71 -1.30 15.76
N ASN A 33 -15.59 -0.44 15.21
CA ASN A 33 -15.57 -0.08 13.79
C ASN A 33 -14.48 0.94 13.41
N GLU A 34 -13.91 1.64 14.40
CA GLU A 34 -12.84 2.63 14.24
C GLU A 34 -11.44 2.01 14.41
N THR A 35 -11.28 0.82 13.86
CA THR A 35 -10.06 0.00 13.94
C THR A 35 -9.25 0.03 12.64
N PHE A 36 -8.15 -0.70 12.55
CA PHE A 36 -7.40 -0.92 11.31
C PHE A 36 -7.35 -2.41 10.97
N LEU A 37 -7.05 -2.72 9.71
CA LEU A 37 -6.95 -4.10 9.24
C LEU A 37 -5.55 -4.63 9.58
N LEU A 38 -5.49 -5.79 10.23
CA LEU A 38 -4.24 -6.49 10.52
C LEU A 38 -3.77 -7.24 9.27
N HIS A 39 -2.58 -6.92 8.79
CA HIS A 39 -1.96 -7.56 7.63
C HIS A 39 -1.21 -8.85 8.03
N LEU A 40 -1.96 -9.85 8.51
CA LEU A 40 -1.46 -11.17 8.89
C LEU A 40 -1.41 -12.14 7.70
N ASP A 41 -0.78 -13.30 7.91
CA ASP A 41 -0.73 -14.46 6.99
C ASP A 41 -0.14 -14.17 5.60
N ASN A 42 1.08 -13.62 5.59
CA ASN A 42 1.81 -13.33 4.35
C ASN A 42 2.74 -14.46 3.90
N GLY A 43 2.64 -15.66 4.48
CA GLY A 43 3.53 -16.79 4.17
C GLY A 43 3.44 -17.29 2.72
N ARG A 44 2.38 -16.95 2.00
CA ARG A 44 2.20 -17.26 0.57
C ARG A 44 2.51 -16.10 -0.38
N ALA A 45 2.98 -14.97 0.15
CA ALA A 45 3.45 -13.86 -0.64
C ALA A 45 4.76 -14.19 -1.37
N PHE A 46 5.08 -13.41 -2.41
CA PHE A 46 6.33 -13.52 -3.17
C PHE A 46 6.57 -14.91 -3.78
N GLY A 47 5.52 -15.63 -4.16
CA GLY A 47 5.64 -16.92 -4.85
C GLY A 47 6.05 -16.81 -6.33
N ARG A 48 5.73 -15.68 -6.99
CA ARG A 48 6.04 -15.44 -8.41
C ARG A 48 6.53 -14.00 -8.60
N HIS A 49 7.60 -13.83 -9.38
CA HIS A 49 8.12 -12.51 -9.76
C HIS A 49 7.87 -12.16 -11.24
N SER A 50 7.69 -13.18 -12.08
CA SER A 50 7.57 -13.04 -13.54
C SER A 50 6.13 -12.79 -14.01
N ILE A 51 5.15 -13.07 -13.16
CA ILE A 51 3.72 -12.92 -13.45
C ILE A 51 3.11 -12.09 -12.33
N ASP A 52 2.24 -11.16 -12.70
CA ASP A 52 1.46 -10.34 -11.79
C ASP A 52 0.00 -10.74 -11.91
N GLU A 53 -0.71 -10.87 -10.79
CA GLU A 53 -2.13 -11.23 -10.78
C GLU A 53 -3.01 -9.96 -10.79
N PRO A 54 -3.55 -9.52 -11.95
CA PRO A 54 -4.29 -8.28 -12.05
C PRO A 54 -5.64 -8.33 -11.31
N SER A 55 -6.18 -9.52 -11.05
CA SER A 55 -7.45 -9.69 -10.35
C SER A 55 -7.40 -9.20 -8.90
N ILE A 56 -6.22 -9.20 -8.26
CA ILE A 56 -6.03 -8.65 -6.89
C ILE A 56 -6.38 -7.16 -6.84
N LEU A 57 -6.12 -6.39 -7.92
CA LEU A 57 -6.45 -4.97 -7.99
C LEU A 57 -7.92 -4.67 -8.33
N THR A 58 -8.75 -5.69 -8.54
CA THR A 58 -10.15 -5.51 -8.93
C THR A 58 -10.93 -4.57 -8.00
N PRO A 59 -10.81 -4.68 -6.66
CA PRO A 59 -11.53 -3.76 -5.76
C PRO A 59 -11.12 -2.29 -5.93
N LEU A 60 -9.83 -2.01 -6.18
CA LEU A 60 -9.36 -0.65 -6.47
C LEU A 60 -9.97 -0.13 -7.78
N LYS A 61 -9.94 -0.95 -8.85
CA LYS A 61 -10.45 -0.58 -10.18
C LYS A 61 -11.97 -0.38 -10.20
N GLN A 62 -12.71 -1.19 -9.44
CA GLN A 62 -14.18 -1.13 -9.41
C GLN A 62 -14.69 0.00 -8.51
N CYS A 63 -14.13 0.14 -7.31
CA CYS A 63 -14.60 1.14 -6.36
C CYS A 63 -14.02 2.52 -6.66
N CYS A 64 -12.84 2.59 -7.28
CA CYS A 64 -12.10 3.83 -7.56
C CYS A 64 -12.03 4.75 -6.35
N ARG A 65 -11.55 4.21 -5.22
CA ARG A 65 -11.32 4.96 -3.98
C ARG A 65 -9.96 4.61 -3.40
N ILE A 66 -9.20 5.63 -3.02
CA ILE A 66 -7.89 5.47 -2.36
C ILE A 66 -7.71 6.55 -1.29
N ARG A 67 -6.99 6.23 -0.22
CA ARG A 67 -6.61 7.20 0.82
C ARG A 67 -5.57 8.18 0.28
N ARG A 68 -5.69 9.46 0.64
CA ARG A 68 -4.72 10.51 0.26
C ARG A 68 -3.34 10.16 0.79
N SER A 69 -3.24 9.73 2.04
CA SER A 69 -1.98 9.31 2.67
C SER A 69 -1.28 8.17 1.89
N THR A 70 -2.05 7.17 1.46
CA THR A 70 -1.55 6.04 0.65
C THR A 70 -1.05 6.51 -0.72
N LEU A 71 -1.85 7.31 -1.44
CA LEU A 71 -1.48 7.82 -2.76
C LEU A 71 -0.18 8.63 -2.72
N LEU A 72 -0.02 9.51 -1.73
CA LEU A 72 1.20 10.30 -1.57
C LEU A 72 2.44 9.42 -1.36
N ARG A 73 2.32 8.38 -0.51
CA ARG A 73 3.42 7.43 -0.29
C ARG A 73 3.75 6.62 -1.53
N LEU A 74 2.76 6.16 -2.29
CA LEU A 74 2.99 5.41 -3.53
C LEU A 74 3.73 6.28 -4.57
N ARG A 75 3.34 7.55 -4.73
CA ARG A 75 4.03 8.49 -5.61
C ARG A 75 5.47 8.77 -5.16
N LEU A 76 5.68 8.96 -3.87
CA LEU A 76 7.03 9.10 -3.30
C LEU A 76 7.89 7.88 -3.60
N LEU A 77 7.38 6.67 -3.32
CA LEU A 77 8.09 5.41 -3.55
C LEU A 77 8.37 5.15 -5.03
N SER A 78 7.54 5.65 -5.94
CA SER A 78 7.81 5.59 -7.38
C SER A 78 8.97 6.50 -7.78
N GLY A 79 9.10 7.68 -7.14
CA GLY A 79 10.21 8.60 -7.38
C GLY A 79 11.56 8.12 -6.84
N VAL A 80 11.58 7.44 -5.68
CA VAL A 80 12.82 6.94 -5.04
C VAL A 80 13.15 5.48 -5.35
N ARG A 81 12.28 4.80 -6.11
CA ARG A 81 12.30 3.34 -6.39
C ARG A 81 12.05 2.47 -5.16
N LEU A 82 10.93 1.75 -5.17
CA LEU A 82 10.51 0.88 -4.07
C LEU A 82 11.52 -0.26 -3.83
N SER A 83 12.07 -0.83 -4.90
CA SER A 83 13.07 -1.90 -4.82
C SER A 83 14.31 -1.49 -4.03
N ASP A 84 14.80 -0.26 -4.21
CA ASP A 84 16.01 0.24 -3.54
C ASP A 84 15.77 0.46 -2.04
N VAL A 85 14.65 1.10 -1.69
CA VAL A 85 14.23 1.30 -0.30
C VAL A 85 14.03 -0.04 0.42
N LEU A 86 13.39 -1.02 -0.23
CA LEU A 86 13.13 -2.32 0.38
C LEU A 86 14.43 -3.13 0.50
N ARG A 87 15.33 -3.07 -0.49
CA ARG A 87 16.65 -3.71 -0.41
C ARG A 87 17.45 -3.21 0.79
N GLU A 88 17.48 -1.90 1.00
CA GLU A 88 18.16 -1.32 2.17
C GLU A 88 17.49 -1.76 3.48
N SER A 89 16.16 -1.73 3.54
CA SER A 89 15.41 -2.18 4.73
C SER A 89 15.70 -3.64 5.09
N LEU A 90 15.63 -4.54 4.10
CA LEU A 90 15.86 -5.98 4.27
C LEU A 90 17.30 -6.31 4.61
N SER A 91 18.27 -5.47 4.23
CA SER A 91 19.68 -5.66 4.60
C SER A 91 19.96 -5.52 6.11
N ARG A 92 19.00 -4.98 6.86
CA ARG A 92 19.09 -4.85 8.33
C ARG A 92 18.62 -6.10 9.06
N ASP A 93 18.00 -7.05 8.36
CA ASP A 93 17.59 -8.33 8.93
C ASP A 93 18.80 -9.25 9.13
N ALA A 94 18.87 -9.96 10.25
CA ALA A 94 20.00 -10.83 10.56
C ALA A 94 20.19 -11.97 9.55
N LEU A 95 19.10 -12.44 8.92
CA LEU A 95 19.14 -13.48 7.89
C LEU A 95 19.82 -13.00 6.61
N SER A 96 19.88 -11.69 6.37
CA SER A 96 20.57 -11.10 5.21
C SER A 96 22.06 -11.44 5.17
N ALA A 97 22.68 -11.75 6.32
CA ALA A 97 24.06 -12.20 6.41
C ALA A 97 24.28 -13.58 5.76
N VAL A 98 23.23 -14.39 5.62
CA VAL A 98 23.28 -15.74 5.03
C VAL A 98 22.82 -15.71 3.57
N ALA A 99 21.68 -15.05 3.31
CA ALA A 99 21.13 -14.89 1.97
C ALA A 99 20.19 -13.69 1.89
N PRO A 100 20.03 -13.06 0.71
CA PRO A 100 19.01 -12.03 0.51
C PRO A 100 17.60 -12.57 0.83
N LEU A 101 16.81 -11.83 1.62
CA LEU A 101 15.45 -12.23 1.98
C LEU A 101 14.49 -12.26 0.78
N LEU A 102 14.72 -11.37 -0.20
CA LEU A 102 14.03 -11.37 -1.49
C LEU A 102 15.07 -11.37 -2.61
N SER A 103 14.78 -12.10 -3.68
CA SER A 103 15.64 -12.08 -4.87
C SER A 103 15.52 -10.75 -5.62
N GLU A 104 16.54 -10.41 -6.41
CA GLU A 104 16.52 -9.22 -7.28
C GLU A 104 15.34 -9.23 -8.27
N ALA A 105 14.90 -10.42 -8.70
CA ALA A 105 13.73 -10.54 -9.56
C ALA A 105 12.43 -10.12 -8.84
N HIS A 106 12.27 -10.46 -7.56
CA HIS A 106 11.14 -10.00 -6.75
C HIS A 106 11.20 -8.50 -6.45
N LEU A 107 12.40 -7.98 -6.17
CA LEU A 107 12.61 -6.54 -5.97
C LEU A 107 12.25 -5.75 -7.25
N SER A 108 12.70 -6.19 -8.42
CA SER A 108 12.31 -5.57 -9.70
C SER A 108 10.81 -5.70 -9.98
N ALA A 109 10.18 -6.82 -9.61
CA ALA A 109 8.73 -7.00 -9.76
C ALA A 109 7.94 -5.99 -8.93
N LEU A 110 8.40 -5.59 -7.74
CA LEU A 110 7.75 -4.57 -6.92
C LEU A 110 7.67 -3.22 -7.62
N ASP A 111 8.74 -2.79 -8.30
CA ASP A 111 8.73 -1.53 -9.06
C ASP A 111 7.70 -1.58 -10.21
N ARG A 112 7.66 -2.68 -10.97
CA ARG A 112 6.68 -2.91 -12.05
C ARG A 112 5.24 -2.93 -11.53
N ARG A 113 5.01 -3.59 -10.39
CA ARG A 113 3.70 -3.67 -9.75
C ARG A 113 3.28 -2.29 -9.23
N LEU A 114 4.19 -1.52 -8.64
CA LEU A 114 3.91 -0.16 -8.18
C LEU A 114 3.45 0.74 -9.33
N ASP A 115 4.14 0.68 -10.48
CA ASP A 115 3.72 1.39 -11.71
C ASP A 115 2.31 0.95 -12.15
N THR A 116 2.02 -0.34 -12.10
CA THR A 116 0.68 -0.86 -12.40
C THR A 116 -0.40 -0.33 -11.44
N VAL A 117 -0.09 -0.22 -10.14
CA VAL A 117 -1.01 0.38 -9.16
C VAL A 117 -1.25 1.86 -9.48
N LEU A 118 -0.19 2.63 -9.73
CA LEU A 118 -0.31 4.06 -10.03
C LEU A 118 -1.13 4.30 -11.29
N LYS A 119 -0.90 3.54 -12.36
CA LYS A 119 -1.72 3.58 -13.58
C LYS A 119 -3.20 3.30 -13.29
N ALA A 120 -3.50 2.33 -12.44
CA ALA A 120 -4.89 2.05 -12.05
C ALA A 120 -5.52 3.19 -11.23
N VAL A 121 -4.73 3.86 -10.37
CA VAL A 121 -5.19 5.03 -9.63
C VAL A 121 -5.43 6.22 -10.55
N ASP A 122 -4.51 6.53 -11.47
CA ASP A 122 -4.65 7.65 -12.41
C ASP A 122 -5.89 7.47 -13.29
N GLN A 123 -6.15 6.25 -13.79
CA GLN A 123 -7.41 5.93 -14.48
C GLN A 123 -8.66 6.16 -13.64
N CYS A 124 -8.58 6.00 -12.31
CA CYS A 124 -9.69 6.29 -11.41
C CYS A 124 -9.85 7.81 -11.17
N LEU A 125 -8.75 8.56 -11.07
CA LEU A 125 -8.75 10.01 -10.92
C LEU A 125 -9.35 10.70 -12.16
N ASP A 126 -9.09 10.18 -13.36
CA ASP A 126 -9.67 10.69 -14.60
C ASP A 126 -11.19 10.46 -14.68
N LYS A 127 -11.70 9.41 -14.01
CA LYS A 127 -13.12 9.02 -14.06
C LYS A 127 -13.97 9.64 -12.96
N ARG A 128 -13.37 9.94 -11.81
CA ARG A 128 -14.09 10.30 -10.58
C ARG A 128 -13.37 11.40 -9.82
N THR A 129 -14.09 12.48 -9.54
CA THR A 129 -13.61 13.60 -8.72
C THR A 129 -13.49 13.23 -7.24
N ASP A 130 -14.23 12.22 -6.78
CA ASP A 130 -14.24 11.75 -5.40
C ASP A 130 -13.32 10.54 -5.16
N ALA A 131 -12.43 10.20 -6.10
CA ALA A 131 -11.59 9.02 -5.97
C ALA A 131 -10.62 9.07 -4.77
N VAL A 132 -10.21 10.26 -4.35
CA VAL A 132 -9.33 10.43 -3.18
C VAL A 132 -10.17 10.66 -1.93
N TYR A 133 -10.02 9.78 -0.95
CA TYR A 133 -10.53 9.97 0.40
C TYR A 133 -9.47 10.68 1.23
N ASP A 134 -9.77 11.88 1.71
CA ASP A 134 -8.85 12.65 2.54
C ASP A 134 -8.82 12.12 3.97
N ASP A 135 -7.68 11.57 4.36
CA ASP A 135 -7.39 10.99 5.67
C ASP A 135 -6.18 11.65 6.34
N VAL A 136 -5.74 12.81 5.84
CA VAL A 136 -4.65 13.58 6.40
C VAL A 136 -5.24 14.84 7.03
N GLU A 137 -5.12 14.98 8.35
CA GLU A 137 -5.48 16.23 9.02
C GLU A 137 -4.49 17.33 8.61
N ASP A 138 -5.00 18.49 8.20
CA ASP A 138 -4.17 19.64 7.88
C ASP A 138 -3.64 20.23 9.19
N THR A 139 -2.40 19.89 9.55
CA THR A 139 -1.71 20.44 10.72
C THR A 139 -1.23 21.85 10.38
N GLY A 140 -2.19 22.77 10.26
CA GLY A 140 -1.97 24.10 9.72
C GLY A 140 -2.91 25.17 10.29
N GLN A 141 -2.93 25.36 11.62
CA GLN A 141 -3.34 26.65 12.20
C GLN A 141 -2.31 27.18 13.21
N SER A 142 -1.54 28.14 12.68
CA SER A 142 -1.00 29.36 13.28
C SER A 142 -0.39 29.32 14.69
N ARG A 143 0.93 29.58 14.73
CA ARG A 143 1.54 30.39 15.78
C ARG A 143 0.86 31.76 15.76
N ASP A 144 -0.14 31.99 16.60
CA ASP A 144 -0.56 33.35 16.93
C ASP A 144 -0.12 33.66 18.35
N GLY A 145 0.77 34.65 18.47
CA GLY A 145 1.23 35.14 19.75
C GLY A 145 0.08 35.83 20.48
N LYS A 146 -0.10 35.50 21.75
CA LYS A 146 -0.70 36.43 22.71
C LYS A 146 0.11 36.42 24.00
N THR A 147 0.96 37.43 24.08
CA THR A 147 1.24 38.15 25.32
C THR A 147 -0.08 38.66 25.91
N VAL A 148 -0.42 38.26 27.12
CA VAL A 148 -0.70 39.11 28.31
C VAL A 148 -0.45 38.26 29.53
#